data_AF-A0A7X3FED0-F1
#
_entry.id   AF-A0A7X3FED0-F1
#
_cell.length_a   1.000
_cell.length_b   1.000
_cell.length_c   1.000
_cell.angle_alpha   90.00
_cell.angle_beta   90.00
_cell.angle_gamma   90.00
#
_symmetry.space_group_name_H-M   'P 1'
#
loop_
_entity.id
_entity.type
_entity.pdbx_description
1 polymer ?
#
loop_
_entity_poly.entity_id
_entity_poly.type
_entity_poly.pdbx_seq_one_letter_code
_entity_poly.pdbx_strand_id
1 'polypeptide(L)'
;MMSPSTSRSVNYGEASWAMKFRTLMGVTVLALLTSSFSSSLASAATVTPDVAPGSSFSLALKADGTVWAWGINTSGQLGDGTTTKRPLPQQVPGLDNVVKISAGGSHSLALKSDGTVWAWGDNGSGKLGDGTTVDRKTPVQVKNLSNVTDIGTGEINLSFAIKSDGTLWTWGSISNASGLGNASGHNSLPVRVPVVTNAEKISTGYGHTAAISHDGNLWVWGTNYEGEVGDGSSGATNKRPNPTPINFSNALMIEPGGSLGLKKDGTLWHWGNGCDTKGEGTGCNPTKIPSQVSSLSNVKTVSEHGIRVLAVKEDGTIWTWGYNQTGLLGTGYTDVRYDRDYKARQVVLSDHYTPLTGIISGKVSRTHMLAIKNDGSVWSWGYNSNGQLGDGTISSGADITREHAGQVVGLSLFDEQQIAKGDVKSVNLTPGTMQKYVYVPQTSGPVTISTGFLQSPSDTILNIYDANNTLLGTNDDYNNTTYSSMTLNLTAGQKYVIEAGGLQGSAANFTLSVQ
;
A
#
# COMPACT_ATOMS: atom_id res chain seq x y z
N MET A 1 -74.76 -26.08 53.49
CA MET A 1 -75.17 -27.07 54.50
C MET A 1 -74.01 -28.02 54.73
N MET A 2 -73.71 -28.25 56.02
CA MET A 2 -72.85 -29.28 56.63
C MET A 2 -71.34 -29.29 56.32
N SER A 3 -70.60 -28.74 57.30
CA SER A 3 -69.30 -29.24 57.77
C SER A 3 -69.51 -30.54 58.61
N PRO A 4 -68.49 -31.27 59.16
CA PRO A 4 -67.38 -30.71 59.94
C PRO A 4 -66.01 -31.47 59.92
N SER A 5 -64.99 -30.77 60.42
CA SER A 5 -63.92 -31.17 61.39
C SER A 5 -63.20 -32.53 61.24
N THR A 6 -61.88 -32.68 61.44
CA THR A 6 -61.01 -32.31 62.60
C THR A 6 -59.55 -32.68 62.22
N SER A 7 -58.59 -31.75 62.29
CA SER A 7 -57.52 -31.58 63.30
C SER A 7 -56.38 -32.63 63.40
N ARG A 8 -55.14 -32.14 63.14
CA ARG A 8 -53.81 -32.36 63.79
C ARG A 8 -53.46 -33.80 64.24
N SER A 9 -52.32 -34.42 63.88
CA SER A 9 -50.92 -33.96 63.93
C SER A 9 -49.95 -35.05 63.43
N VAL A 10 -48.67 -34.67 63.29
CA VAL A 10 -47.42 -35.46 63.17
C VAL A 10 -46.88 -35.72 61.75
N ASN A 11 -45.57 -35.42 61.65
CA ASN A 11 -44.67 -35.40 60.51
C ASN A 11 -44.53 -36.71 59.71
N TYR A 12 -43.96 -36.50 58.51
CA TYR A 12 -43.38 -37.41 57.51
C TYR A 12 -44.33 -37.96 56.46
N GLY A 13 -44.21 -37.42 55.25
CA GLY A 13 -44.81 -38.01 54.06
C GLY A 13 -44.78 -37.14 52.80
N GLU A 14 -43.70 -36.40 52.51
CA GLU A 14 -43.43 -36.01 51.12
C GLU A 14 -42.42 -37.00 50.53
N ALA A 15 -42.83 -37.57 49.41
CA ALA A 15 -42.13 -38.63 48.70
C ALA A 15 -40.78 -38.13 48.16
N SER A 16 -39.73 -38.36 48.94
CA SER A 16 -38.33 -38.23 48.51
C SER A 16 -37.77 -39.59 48.13
N TRP A 17 -37.57 -39.87 46.85
CA TRP A 17 -36.51 -40.77 46.37
C TRP A 17 -35.98 -40.21 45.05
N ALA A 18 -35.03 -39.28 45.11
CA ALA A 18 -33.60 -39.55 45.11
C ALA A 18 -33.07 -39.97 43.73
N MET A 19 -32.73 -38.97 42.91
CA MET A 19 -31.66 -39.13 41.92
C MET A 19 -30.42 -38.46 42.48
N LYS A 20 -29.44 -39.28 42.87
CA LYS A 20 -28.12 -38.86 43.37
C LYS A 20 -27.35 -38.20 42.23
N PHE A 21 -26.89 -36.96 42.42
CA PHE A 21 -25.73 -36.45 41.68
C PHE A 21 -24.47 -37.14 42.22
N ARG A 22 -23.83 -37.96 41.40
CA ARG A 22 -22.40 -38.24 41.51
C ARG A 22 -21.68 -37.23 40.62
N THR A 23 -20.78 -36.46 41.22
CA THR A 23 -19.79 -35.65 40.51
C THR A 23 -18.82 -36.58 39.78
N LEU A 24 -18.71 -36.45 38.45
CA LEU A 24 -17.45 -36.67 37.73
C LEU A 24 -17.48 -35.82 36.45
N MET A 25 -16.60 -34.81 36.45
CA MET A 25 -16.12 -33.95 35.36
C MET A 25 -16.91 -33.91 34.04
N GLY A 26 -17.53 -32.76 33.74
CA GLY A 26 -18.05 -32.44 32.41
C GLY A 26 -18.78 -31.09 32.41
N VAL A 27 -18.11 -30.05 31.90
CA VAL A 27 -18.62 -28.68 31.83
C VAL A 27 -19.78 -28.59 30.83
N THR A 28 -20.94 -28.07 31.24
CA THR A 28 -21.96 -27.55 30.32
C THR A 28 -22.40 -26.18 30.84
N VAL A 29 -21.96 -25.12 30.15
CA VAL A 29 -22.28 -23.74 30.49
C VAL A 29 -23.62 -23.36 29.83
N LEU A 30 -24.60 -22.98 30.64
CA LEU A 30 -25.85 -22.36 30.22
C LEU A 30 -25.61 -20.85 30.13
N ALA A 31 -25.63 -20.29 28.91
CA ALA A 31 -25.37 -18.87 28.68
C ALA A 31 -26.57 -17.99 29.10
N LEU A 32 -26.36 -17.13 30.11
CA LEU A 32 -27.23 -16.00 30.43
C LEU A 32 -26.74 -14.77 29.64
N LEU A 33 -27.62 -14.19 28.83
CA LEU A 33 -27.37 -12.96 28.08
C LEU A 33 -27.31 -11.76 29.04
N THR A 34 -26.11 -11.36 29.46
CA THR A 34 -25.85 -10.01 29.95
C THR A 34 -25.25 -9.19 28.81
N SER A 35 -25.92 -8.13 28.39
CA SER A 35 -25.40 -7.16 27.43
C SER A 35 -24.22 -6.40 28.05
N SER A 36 -23.02 -6.91 27.86
CA SER A 36 -21.80 -6.14 28.04
C SER A 36 -21.66 -5.22 26.83
N PHE A 37 -21.90 -3.92 27.01
CA PHE A 37 -21.26 -2.92 26.16
C PHE A 37 -19.75 -3.04 26.42
N SER A 38 -19.07 -3.86 25.62
CA SER A 38 -17.64 -3.67 25.43
C SER A 38 -17.48 -2.35 24.73
N SER A 39 -17.11 -1.31 25.46
CA SER A 39 -16.34 -0.22 24.88
C SER A 39 -15.05 -0.87 24.37
N SER A 40 -15.07 -1.37 23.14
CA SER A 40 -13.83 -1.61 22.44
C SER A 40 -13.18 -0.24 22.38
N LEU A 41 -12.11 -0.05 23.14
CA LEU A 41 -11.08 0.87 22.70
C LEU A 41 -10.88 0.53 21.24
N ALA A 42 -11.26 1.44 20.35
CA ALA A 42 -10.89 1.33 18.96
C ALA A 42 -9.37 1.15 19.02
N SER A 43 -8.90 -0.07 18.76
CA SER A 43 -7.52 -0.24 18.32
C SER A 43 -7.41 0.78 17.20
N ALA A 44 -6.61 1.84 17.40
CA ALA A 44 -6.38 2.80 16.34
C ALA A 44 -6.08 1.97 15.10
N ALA A 45 -6.95 2.05 14.09
CA ALA A 45 -6.77 1.27 12.89
C ALA A 45 -5.37 1.61 12.39
N THR A 46 -4.45 0.66 12.46
CA THR A 46 -3.07 0.88 12.08
C THR A 46 -3.09 1.29 10.61
N VAL A 47 -2.74 2.54 10.32
CA VAL A 47 -2.65 3.02 8.95
C VAL A 47 -1.64 2.13 8.24
N THR A 48 -2.08 1.44 7.20
CA THR A 48 -1.17 0.62 6.39
C THR A 48 -0.40 1.58 5.51
N PRO A 49 0.94 1.66 5.64
CA PRO A 49 1.69 2.61 4.85
C PRO A 49 1.67 2.23 3.38
N ASP A 50 1.69 3.25 2.52
CA ASP A 50 1.46 3.07 1.09
C ASP A 50 2.28 4.08 0.28
N VAL A 51 2.45 3.77 -1.00
CA VAL A 51 3.06 4.65 -2.00
C VAL A 51 2.14 4.71 -3.21
N ALA A 52 2.04 5.86 -3.85
CA ALA A 52 1.26 6.00 -5.08
C ALA A 52 2.05 6.84 -6.10
N PRO A 53 2.62 6.22 -7.14
CA PRO A 53 3.30 6.93 -8.20
C PRO A 53 2.28 7.49 -9.21
N GLY A 54 2.26 8.82 -9.38
CA GLY A 54 1.53 9.48 -10.46
C GLY A 54 2.34 9.49 -11.77
N SER A 55 1.95 10.28 -12.78
CA SER A 55 2.69 10.27 -14.06
C SER A 55 4.12 10.81 -13.97
N SER A 56 4.43 11.73 -13.06
CA SER A 56 5.78 12.29 -12.85
C SER A 56 5.95 12.90 -11.46
N PHE A 57 5.12 12.46 -10.51
CA PHE A 57 5.17 12.80 -9.10
C PHE A 57 4.82 11.56 -8.30
N SER A 58 5.05 11.61 -7.01
CA SER A 58 4.90 10.48 -6.09
C SER A 58 4.20 10.95 -4.83
N LEU A 59 3.37 10.07 -4.27
CA LEU A 59 2.81 10.21 -2.95
C LEU A 59 3.29 9.07 -2.06
N ALA A 60 3.36 9.33 -0.76
CA ALA A 60 3.50 8.31 0.27
C ALA A 60 2.59 8.60 1.46
N LEU A 61 2.08 7.54 2.07
CA LEU A 61 1.30 7.54 3.29
C LEU A 61 2.11 6.88 4.39
N LYS A 62 2.35 7.63 5.47
CA LYS A 62 3.03 7.12 6.66
C LYS A 62 2.03 6.45 7.63
N ALA A 63 2.55 5.63 8.54
CA ALA A 63 1.77 4.98 9.60
C ALA A 63 1.08 5.96 10.57
N ASP A 64 1.66 7.15 10.77
CA ASP A 64 1.05 8.26 11.51
C ASP A 64 -0.13 8.95 10.78
N GLY A 65 -0.46 8.51 9.56
CA GLY A 65 -1.55 9.07 8.76
C GLY A 65 -1.21 10.39 8.06
N THR A 66 0.07 10.78 8.00
CA THR A 66 0.54 11.92 7.20
C THR A 66 0.83 11.53 5.76
N VAL A 67 0.61 12.47 4.83
CA VAL A 67 0.88 12.31 3.40
C VAL A 67 2.09 13.12 2.99
N TRP A 68 2.95 12.53 2.18
CA TRP A 68 4.16 13.13 1.64
C TRP A 68 4.12 13.09 0.11
N ALA A 69 4.65 14.12 -0.54
CA ALA A 69 4.64 14.26 -1.99
C ALA A 69 5.97 14.80 -2.54
N TRP A 70 6.35 14.35 -3.73
CA TRP A 70 7.52 14.86 -4.47
C TRP A 70 7.38 14.65 -5.98
N GLY A 71 8.25 15.26 -6.77
CA GLY A 71 8.26 15.27 -8.23
C GLY A 71 7.67 16.53 -8.85
N ILE A 72 6.99 16.40 -9.99
CA ILE A 72 6.36 17.52 -10.71
C ILE A 72 5.24 18.16 -9.88
N ASN A 73 5.06 19.49 -10.03
CA ASN A 73 4.04 20.24 -9.29
C ASN A 73 3.36 21.34 -10.12
N THR A 74 3.37 21.26 -11.45
CA THR A 74 2.94 22.40 -12.31
C THR A 74 1.47 22.78 -12.11
N SER A 75 0.63 21.81 -11.74
CA SER A 75 -0.79 22.03 -11.43
C SER A 75 -1.11 21.93 -9.94
N GLY A 76 -0.09 21.94 -9.07
CA GLY A 76 -0.28 21.78 -7.62
C GLY A 76 -0.43 20.32 -7.15
N GLN A 77 0.05 19.33 -7.92
CA GLN A 77 -0.09 17.89 -7.61
C GLN A 77 0.53 17.48 -6.26
N LEU A 78 1.46 18.29 -5.75
CA LEU A 78 2.10 18.03 -4.45
C LEU A 78 1.30 18.57 -3.26
N GLY A 79 0.30 19.43 -3.49
CA GLY A 79 -0.59 19.91 -2.42
C GLY A 79 0.06 20.86 -1.41
N ASP A 80 1.29 21.32 -1.68
CA ASP A 80 2.11 22.15 -0.77
C ASP A 80 1.80 23.66 -0.84
N GLY A 81 0.71 24.04 -1.50
CA GLY A 81 0.33 25.44 -1.74
C GLY A 81 1.13 26.12 -2.86
N THR A 82 2.08 25.42 -3.48
CA THR A 82 2.93 25.97 -4.54
C THR A 82 2.67 25.31 -5.89
N THR A 83 3.45 25.69 -6.89
CA THR A 83 3.54 24.98 -8.19
C THR A 83 4.99 24.59 -8.52
N THR A 84 5.83 24.53 -7.49
CA THR A 84 7.26 24.24 -7.64
C THR A 84 7.50 22.75 -7.47
N LYS A 85 8.18 22.13 -8.45
CA LYS A 85 8.58 20.72 -8.35
C LYS A 85 9.55 20.50 -7.18
N ARG A 86 9.52 19.32 -6.57
CA ARG A 86 10.34 18.95 -5.41
C ARG A 86 11.10 17.66 -5.71
N PRO A 87 12.44 17.63 -5.71
CA PRO A 87 13.19 16.39 -5.89
C PRO A 87 13.31 15.57 -4.59
N LEU A 88 12.77 16.07 -3.48
CA LEU A 88 12.72 15.40 -2.19
C LEU A 88 11.27 15.35 -1.68
N PRO A 89 10.89 14.30 -0.94
CA PRO A 89 9.62 14.22 -0.22
C PRO A 89 9.36 15.44 0.65
N GLN A 90 8.15 16.00 0.55
CA GLN A 90 7.66 17.07 1.40
C GLN A 90 6.27 16.69 1.94
N GLN A 91 6.03 16.93 3.23
CA GLN A 91 4.71 16.69 3.81
C GLN A 91 3.66 17.61 3.17
N VAL A 92 2.50 17.03 2.83
CA VAL A 92 1.32 17.77 2.36
C VAL A 92 0.63 18.42 3.57
N PRO A 93 0.57 19.75 3.65
CA PRO A 93 -0.02 20.44 4.80
C PRO A 93 -1.55 20.29 4.82
N GLY A 94 -2.13 20.33 6.03
CA GLY A 94 -3.58 20.37 6.22
C GLY A 94 -4.30 19.03 6.02
N LEU A 95 -3.56 17.92 5.92
CA LEU A 95 -4.10 16.57 5.96
C LEU A 95 -3.63 15.84 7.22
N ASP A 96 -4.57 15.21 7.90
CA ASP A 96 -4.37 14.36 9.05
C ASP A 96 -5.27 13.12 8.96
N ASN A 97 -4.93 12.07 9.72
CA ASN A 97 -5.73 10.85 9.81
C ASN A 97 -6.05 10.21 8.44
N VAL A 98 -5.12 10.31 7.49
CA VAL A 98 -5.26 9.66 6.18
C VAL A 98 -5.04 8.17 6.33
N VAL A 99 -5.90 7.38 5.70
CA VAL A 99 -5.85 5.91 5.73
C VAL A 99 -5.59 5.29 4.36
N LYS A 100 -5.75 6.06 3.28
CA LYS A 100 -5.43 5.64 1.91
C LYS A 100 -5.09 6.83 1.02
N ILE A 101 -4.21 6.61 0.06
CA ILE A 101 -3.83 7.59 -0.97
C ILE A 101 -4.01 7.01 -2.37
N SER A 102 -4.14 7.88 -3.36
CA SER A 102 -4.07 7.49 -4.77
C SER A 102 -3.55 8.64 -5.61
N ALA A 103 -2.73 8.33 -6.61
CA ALA A 103 -2.10 9.30 -7.49
C ALA A 103 -2.48 8.99 -8.94
N GLY A 104 -3.21 9.91 -9.56
CA GLY A 104 -3.54 9.82 -10.98
C GLY A 104 -2.47 10.47 -11.85
N GLY A 105 -2.81 10.70 -13.13
CA GLY A 105 -1.84 11.32 -14.05
C GLY A 105 -1.30 12.68 -13.59
N SER A 106 -2.16 13.53 -13.01
CA SER A 106 -1.77 14.88 -12.57
C SER A 106 -2.62 15.39 -11.39
N HIS A 107 -3.21 14.49 -10.61
CA HIS A 107 -4.00 14.83 -9.43
C HIS A 107 -3.84 13.75 -8.38
N SER A 108 -4.20 14.08 -7.16
CA SER A 108 -3.98 13.29 -5.97
C SER A 108 -5.28 13.15 -5.20
N LEU A 109 -5.50 11.98 -4.59
CA LEU A 109 -6.61 11.70 -3.70
C LEU A 109 -6.08 11.20 -2.34
N ALA A 110 -6.76 11.56 -1.27
CA ALA A 110 -6.58 11.00 0.07
C ALA A 110 -7.94 10.66 0.68
N LEU A 111 -8.01 9.49 1.32
CA LEU A 111 -9.15 9.06 2.12
C LEU A 111 -8.78 9.20 3.59
N LYS A 112 -9.58 9.94 4.36
CA LYS A 112 -9.43 10.05 5.80
C LYS A 112 -10.20 8.95 6.53
N SER A 113 -9.80 8.67 7.77
CA SER A 113 -10.45 7.67 8.64
C SER A 113 -11.91 7.98 8.97
N ASP A 114 -12.33 9.24 8.84
CA ASP A 114 -13.72 9.69 8.96
C ASP A 114 -14.58 9.40 7.71
N GLY A 115 -14.00 8.78 6.69
CA GLY A 115 -14.68 8.43 5.44
C GLY A 115 -14.85 9.59 4.47
N THR A 116 -14.16 10.72 4.69
CA THR A 116 -14.11 11.85 3.75
C THR A 116 -12.99 11.70 2.73
N VAL A 117 -13.20 12.19 1.51
CA VAL A 117 -12.21 12.16 0.42
C VAL A 117 -11.74 13.58 0.15
N TRP A 118 -10.42 13.73 -0.02
CA TRP A 118 -9.74 14.97 -0.32
C TRP A 118 -8.97 14.84 -1.62
N ALA A 119 -8.93 15.90 -2.42
CA ALA A 119 -8.31 15.92 -3.73
C ALA A 119 -7.49 17.19 -3.95
N TRP A 120 -6.43 17.11 -4.74
CA TRP A 120 -5.65 18.28 -5.19
C TRP A 120 -4.89 18.01 -6.49
N GLY A 121 -4.32 19.06 -7.07
CA GLY A 121 -3.63 19.03 -8.36
C GLY A 121 -4.49 19.57 -9.50
N ASP A 122 -4.27 19.02 -10.70
CA ASP A 122 -4.98 19.40 -11.91
C ASP A 122 -6.48 19.08 -11.80
N ASN A 123 -7.33 19.97 -12.30
CA ASN A 123 -8.79 19.80 -12.27
C ASN A 123 -9.45 20.12 -13.62
N GLY A 124 -8.71 20.19 -14.73
CA GLY A 124 -9.26 20.60 -16.02
C GLY A 124 -10.43 19.73 -16.52
N SER A 125 -10.58 18.52 -16.00
CA SER A 125 -11.72 17.62 -16.27
C SER A 125 -12.63 17.40 -15.06
N GLY A 126 -12.59 18.23 -14.02
CA GLY A 126 -13.41 18.04 -12.83
C GLY A 126 -12.98 16.87 -11.92
N LYS A 127 -11.77 16.35 -12.11
CA LYS A 127 -11.22 15.18 -11.39
C LYS A 127 -10.97 15.42 -9.89
N LEU A 128 -11.16 16.64 -9.39
CA LEU A 128 -11.12 16.90 -7.95
C LEU A 128 -12.48 16.76 -7.27
N GLY A 129 -13.59 16.66 -8.00
CA GLY A 129 -14.91 16.39 -7.42
C GLY A 129 -15.45 17.52 -6.52
N ASP A 130 -14.90 18.74 -6.64
CA ASP A 130 -15.22 19.89 -5.80
C ASP A 130 -16.32 20.81 -6.41
N GLY A 131 -16.94 20.36 -7.50
CA GLY A 131 -17.92 21.10 -8.28
C GLY A 131 -17.31 22.12 -9.24
N THR A 132 -15.99 22.16 -9.38
CA THR A 132 -15.28 23.10 -10.27
C THR A 132 -14.38 22.35 -11.26
N THR A 133 -13.75 23.11 -12.17
CA THR A 133 -12.70 22.63 -13.07
C THR A 133 -11.38 23.37 -12.85
N VAL A 134 -11.20 23.96 -11.66
CA VAL A 134 -10.05 24.79 -11.30
C VAL A 134 -9.06 23.98 -10.47
N ASP A 135 -7.79 24.03 -10.86
CA ASP A 135 -6.69 23.37 -10.16
C ASP A 135 -6.62 23.79 -8.68
N ARG A 136 -6.18 22.86 -7.83
CA ARG A 136 -6.05 23.08 -6.39
C ARG A 136 -4.63 22.80 -5.96
N LYS A 137 -3.95 23.83 -5.46
CA LYS A 137 -2.58 23.74 -4.93
C LYS A 137 -2.52 23.20 -3.50
N THR A 138 -3.68 23.10 -2.84
CA THR A 138 -3.85 22.54 -1.50
C THR A 138 -5.01 21.54 -1.54
N PRO A 139 -5.02 20.53 -0.67
CA PRO A 139 -6.14 19.60 -0.53
C PRO A 139 -7.49 20.32 -0.39
N VAL A 140 -8.48 19.88 -1.15
CA VAL A 140 -9.89 20.28 -1.05
C VAL A 140 -10.75 19.04 -0.85
N GLN A 141 -11.80 19.15 -0.02
CA GLN A 141 -12.72 18.05 0.18
C GLN A 141 -13.60 17.83 -1.07
N VAL A 142 -13.73 16.56 -1.48
CA VAL A 142 -14.67 16.13 -2.51
C VAL A 142 -16.10 16.34 -2.00
N LYS A 143 -16.96 16.96 -2.82
CA LYS A 143 -18.33 17.30 -2.41
C LYS A 143 -19.29 16.12 -2.52
N ASN A 144 -20.32 16.14 -1.68
CA ASN A 144 -21.45 15.20 -1.72
C ASN A 144 -21.06 13.72 -1.60
N LEU A 145 -19.92 13.44 -0.97
CA LEU A 145 -19.39 12.09 -0.79
C LEU A 145 -18.99 11.89 0.68
N SER A 146 -19.46 10.78 1.27
CA SER A 146 -19.21 10.42 2.67
C SER A 146 -19.29 8.91 2.84
N ASN A 147 -18.81 8.40 3.98
CA ASN A 147 -18.76 6.98 4.29
C ASN A 147 -17.97 6.20 3.22
N VAL A 148 -16.88 6.78 2.73
CA VAL A 148 -16.01 6.15 1.74
C VAL A 148 -15.09 5.16 2.44
N THR A 149 -14.94 3.98 1.85
CA THR A 149 -14.05 2.90 2.33
C THR A 149 -12.90 2.64 1.37
N ASP A 150 -13.04 3.02 0.10
CA ASP A 150 -11.98 2.89 -0.88
C ASP A 150 -11.96 4.07 -1.87
N ILE A 151 -10.77 4.41 -2.36
CA ILE A 151 -10.53 5.43 -3.36
C ILE A 151 -9.55 4.93 -4.42
N GLY A 152 -9.61 5.54 -5.59
CA GLY A 152 -8.53 5.44 -6.55
C GLY A 152 -8.69 6.35 -7.74
N THR A 153 -7.66 6.34 -8.57
CA THR A 153 -7.56 7.17 -9.77
C THR A 153 -7.39 6.30 -11.00
N GLY A 154 -8.09 6.63 -12.08
CA GLY A 154 -7.80 6.07 -13.39
C GLY A 154 -6.62 6.73 -14.07
N GLU A 155 -6.06 6.04 -15.07
CA GLU A 155 -4.80 6.43 -15.73
C GLU A 155 -4.77 7.89 -16.19
N ILE A 156 -5.88 8.40 -16.77
CA ILE A 156 -5.96 9.79 -17.22
C ILE A 156 -7.32 10.42 -16.89
N ASN A 157 -7.34 11.24 -15.84
CA ASN A 157 -8.42 12.17 -15.49
C ASN A 157 -9.68 11.59 -14.86
N LEU A 158 -9.64 10.36 -14.35
CA LEU A 158 -10.75 9.75 -13.62
C LEU A 158 -10.39 9.60 -12.14
N SER A 159 -11.38 9.82 -11.28
CA SER A 159 -11.34 9.46 -9.88
C SER A 159 -12.55 8.60 -9.54
N PHE A 160 -12.39 7.73 -8.55
CA PHE A 160 -13.47 6.90 -8.05
C PHE A 160 -13.41 6.71 -6.54
N ALA A 161 -14.53 6.30 -5.98
CA ALA A 161 -14.67 5.91 -4.59
C ALA A 161 -15.68 4.78 -4.42
N ILE A 162 -15.45 3.91 -3.46
CA ILE A 162 -16.41 2.91 -2.97
C ILE A 162 -16.89 3.37 -1.60
N LYS A 163 -18.21 3.40 -1.42
CA LYS A 163 -18.82 3.68 -0.12
C LYS A 163 -19.02 2.39 0.68
N SER A 164 -19.19 2.53 2.00
CA SER A 164 -19.45 1.42 2.92
C SER A 164 -20.74 0.63 2.61
N ASP A 165 -21.64 1.20 1.82
CA ASP A 165 -22.85 0.53 1.29
C ASP A 165 -22.56 -0.30 0.00
N GLY A 166 -21.30 -0.41 -0.40
CA GLY A 166 -20.84 -1.12 -1.59
C GLY A 166 -21.15 -0.42 -2.91
N THR A 167 -21.58 0.85 -2.88
CA THR A 167 -21.82 1.63 -4.11
C THR A 167 -20.54 2.26 -4.65
N LEU A 168 -20.39 2.22 -5.97
CA LEU A 168 -19.30 2.86 -6.69
C LEU A 168 -19.70 4.26 -7.17
N TRP A 169 -18.79 5.22 -7.00
CA TRP A 169 -18.93 6.61 -7.43
C TRP A 169 -17.72 7.04 -8.26
N THR A 170 -17.95 7.85 -9.29
CA THR A 170 -16.90 8.33 -10.20
C THR A 170 -17.07 9.80 -10.54
N TRP A 171 -15.97 10.48 -10.84
CA TRP A 171 -15.93 11.86 -11.34
C TRP A 171 -14.67 12.09 -12.16
N GLY A 172 -14.57 13.24 -12.83
CA GLY A 172 -13.54 13.50 -13.82
C GLY A 172 -14.00 13.22 -15.25
N SER A 173 -13.05 12.90 -16.14
CA SER A 173 -13.34 12.50 -17.52
C SER A 173 -13.83 11.06 -17.58
N ILE A 174 -15.12 10.88 -17.86
CA ILE A 174 -15.77 9.58 -17.96
C ILE A 174 -15.89 9.06 -19.40
N SER A 175 -15.42 9.84 -20.39
CA SER A 175 -15.49 9.48 -21.81
C SER A 175 -14.65 8.25 -22.18
N ASN A 176 -13.56 8.00 -21.44
CA ASN A 176 -12.65 6.88 -21.69
C ASN A 176 -12.97 5.67 -20.79
N ALA A 177 -13.71 5.89 -19.70
CA ALA A 177 -14.14 4.87 -18.75
C ALA A 177 -15.40 4.14 -19.24
N SER A 178 -15.27 3.58 -20.46
CA SER A 178 -16.30 2.82 -21.15
C SER A 178 -16.99 1.87 -20.16
N GLY A 179 -18.23 2.17 -19.77
CA GLY A 179 -19.08 1.33 -18.90
C GLY A 179 -19.20 1.67 -17.41
N LEU A 180 -18.66 2.81 -16.97
CA LEU A 180 -18.97 3.39 -15.65
C LEU A 180 -20.22 4.30 -15.61
N GLY A 181 -20.98 4.41 -16.71
CA GLY A 181 -22.34 4.97 -16.71
C GLY A 181 -22.51 6.46 -17.07
N ASN A 182 -23.33 6.66 -18.11
CA ASN A 182 -24.33 7.70 -18.38
C ASN A 182 -24.02 9.21 -18.52
N ALA A 183 -22.79 9.66 -18.78
CA ALA A 183 -22.62 11.04 -19.27
C ALA A 183 -21.52 11.14 -20.32
N SER A 184 -21.84 11.76 -21.46
CA SER A 184 -20.84 12.27 -22.38
C SER A 184 -20.17 13.48 -21.74
N GLY A 185 -18.84 13.45 -21.59
CA GLY A 185 -18.05 14.57 -21.09
C GLY A 185 -17.36 14.29 -19.75
N HIS A 186 -17.31 15.30 -18.89
CA HIS A 186 -16.64 15.24 -17.60
C HIS A 186 -17.58 15.70 -16.48
N ASN A 187 -17.43 15.09 -15.29
CA ASN A 187 -18.21 15.44 -14.10
C ASN A 187 -17.31 16.08 -13.06
N SER A 188 -17.62 17.29 -12.64
CA SER A 188 -16.93 17.97 -11.53
C SER A 188 -17.46 17.60 -10.15
N LEU A 189 -18.49 16.76 -10.08
CA LEU A 189 -19.05 16.19 -8.84
C LEU A 189 -19.08 14.66 -8.94
N PRO A 190 -18.94 13.93 -7.82
CA PRO A 190 -19.16 12.49 -7.78
C PRO A 190 -20.54 12.10 -8.31
N VAL A 191 -20.56 11.11 -9.20
CA VAL A 191 -21.76 10.50 -9.77
C VAL A 191 -21.75 9.01 -9.47
N ARG A 192 -22.88 8.48 -9.01
CA ARG A 192 -23.04 7.05 -8.73
C ARG A 192 -23.01 6.25 -10.04
N VAL A 193 -22.29 5.14 -10.02
CA VAL A 193 -22.30 4.13 -11.08
C VAL A 193 -23.37 3.09 -10.74
N PRO A 194 -24.55 3.10 -11.40
CA PRO A 194 -25.70 2.30 -10.96
C PRO A 194 -25.53 0.80 -11.20
N VAL A 195 -24.65 0.42 -12.13
CA VAL A 195 -24.49 -0.97 -12.59
C VAL A 195 -23.61 -1.80 -11.64
N VAL A 196 -22.82 -1.14 -10.79
CA VAL A 196 -21.93 -1.80 -9.83
C VAL A 196 -22.57 -1.72 -8.44
N THR A 197 -22.91 -2.88 -7.88
CA THR A 197 -23.43 -3.03 -6.52
C THR A 197 -22.53 -3.96 -5.74
N ASN A 198 -22.35 -3.70 -4.43
CA ASN A 198 -21.58 -4.55 -3.51
C ASN A 198 -20.08 -4.65 -3.84
N ALA A 199 -19.49 -3.60 -4.43
CA ALA A 199 -18.06 -3.54 -4.71
C ALA A 199 -17.25 -3.52 -3.40
N GLU A 200 -16.19 -4.32 -3.36
CA GLU A 200 -15.16 -4.33 -2.32
C GLU A 200 -13.89 -3.63 -2.83
N LYS A 201 -13.48 -3.93 -4.06
CA LYS A 201 -12.30 -3.34 -4.71
C LYS A 201 -12.61 -2.96 -6.14
N ILE A 202 -11.89 -1.96 -6.65
CA ILE A 202 -11.95 -1.57 -8.05
C ILE A 202 -10.56 -1.14 -8.53
N SER A 203 -10.24 -1.47 -9.77
CA SER A 203 -9.07 -0.94 -10.48
C SER A 203 -9.46 -0.54 -11.89
N THR A 204 -8.75 0.42 -12.46
CA THR A 204 -9.06 1.06 -13.75
C THR A 204 -7.80 1.20 -14.59
N GLY A 205 -7.87 0.82 -15.86
CA GLY A 205 -6.76 0.90 -16.80
C GLY A 205 -7.03 1.89 -17.91
N TYR A 206 -6.26 1.83 -19.00
CA TYR A 206 -6.33 2.80 -20.11
C TYR A 206 -7.73 2.90 -20.76
N GLY A 207 -8.52 1.83 -20.73
CA GLY A 207 -9.87 1.83 -21.31
C GLY A 207 -10.83 0.78 -20.77
N HIS A 208 -10.42 -0.03 -19.79
CA HIS A 208 -11.29 -1.00 -19.13
C HIS A 208 -11.14 -0.89 -17.61
N THR A 209 -12.11 -1.45 -16.90
CA THR A 209 -12.25 -1.36 -15.44
C THR A 209 -12.64 -2.72 -14.92
N ALA A 210 -12.13 -3.05 -13.73
CA ALA A 210 -12.43 -4.29 -13.05
C ALA A 210 -12.84 -4.01 -11.60
N ALA A 211 -13.83 -4.74 -11.10
CA ALA A 211 -14.22 -4.70 -9.69
C ALA A 211 -14.33 -6.11 -9.11
N ILE A 212 -13.94 -6.24 -7.84
CA ILE A 212 -14.25 -7.40 -7.00
C ILE A 212 -15.45 -7.01 -6.14
N SER A 213 -16.52 -7.79 -6.19
CA SER A 213 -17.62 -7.68 -5.23
C SER A 213 -17.32 -8.44 -3.93
N HIS A 214 -17.98 -8.11 -2.82
CA HIS A 214 -17.73 -8.75 -1.50
C HIS A 214 -17.90 -10.28 -1.49
N ASP A 215 -18.61 -10.84 -2.47
CA ASP A 215 -18.76 -12.29 -2.68
C ASP A 215 -17.55 -12.92 -3.42
N GLY A 216 -16.53 -12.12 -3.74
CA GLY A 216 -15.31 -12.54 -4.43
C GLY A 216 -15.45 -12.67 -5.95
N ASN A 217 -16.57 -12.24 -6.53
CA ASN A 217 -16.77 -12.27 -7.98
C ASN A 217 -16.05 -11.10 -8.67
N LEU A 218 -15.41 -11.41 -9.81
CA LEU A 218 -14.75 -10.42 -10.66
C LEU A 218 -15.70 -9.94 -11.77
N TRP A 219 -15.85 -8.63 -11.88
CA TRP A 219 -16.59 -7.97 -12.94
C TRP A 219 -15.64 -7.11 -13.77
N VAL A 220 -15.68 -7.22 -15.09
CA VAL A 220 -14.82 -6.43 -16.00
C VAL A 220 -15.67 -5.80 -17.10
N TRP A 221 -15.37 -4.55 -17.44
CA TRP A 221 -16.05 -3.82 -18.52
C TRP A 221 -15.12 -2.80 -19.18
N GLY A 222 -15.50 -2.38 -20.38
CA GLY A 222 -14.86 -1.33 -21.15
C GLY A 222 -14.30 -1.80 -22.48
N THR A 223 -13.10 -1.35 -22.83
CA THR A 223 -12.39 -1.80 -24.03
C THR A 223 -12.20 -3.32 -24.01
N ASN A 224 -12.46 -3.97 -25.14
CA ASN A 224 -12.27 -5.41 -25.31
C ASN A 224 -11.74 -5.74 -26.73
N TYR A 225 -10.74 -4.97 -27.17
CA TYR A 225 -10.16 -5.14 -28.50
C TYR A 225 -9.34 -6.43 -28.57
N GLU A 226 -8.58 -6.70 -27.52
CA GLU A 226 -7.65 -7.83 -27.39
C GLU A 226 -8.14 -8.90 -26.39
N GLY A 227 -9.32 -8.74 -25.81
CA GLY A 227 -9.87 -9.70 -24.84
C GLY A 227 -9.65 -9.28 -23.38
N GLU A 228 -9.43 -7.99 -23.12
CA GLU A 228 -9.19 -7.36 -21.82
C GLU A 228 -10.33 -7.60 -20.81
N VAL A 229 -11.52 -7.96 -21.30
CA VAL A 229 -12.64 -8.36 -20.44
C VAL A 229 -12.47 -9.76 -19.88
N GLY A 230 -11.82 -10.69 -20.60
CA GLY A 230 -11.56 -12.04 -20.10
C GLY A 230 -12.74 -13.01 -20.22
N ASP A 231 -13.79 -12.66 -20.97
CA ASP A 231 -15.00 -13.47 -21.17
C ASP A 231 -14.91 -14.44 -22.38
N GLY A 232 -13.74 -14.55 -23.01
CA GLY A 232 -13.51 -15.31 -24.23
C GLY A 232 -13.80 -14.55 -25.52
N SER A 233 -14.37 -13.34 -25.45
CA SER A 233 -14.68 -12.51 -26.63
C SER A 233 -13.64 -11.43 -26.89
N SER A 234 -13.50 -10.96 -28.14
CA SER A 234 -12.65 -9.82 -28.51
C SER A 234 -13.11 -9.19 -29.84
N GLY A 235 -12.72 -7.94 -30.12
CA GLY A 235 -12.91 -7.32 -31.44
C GLY A 235 -12.83 -5.80 -31.46
N ALA A 236 -12.41 -5.21 -32.58
CA ALA A 236 -12.14 -3.77 -32.71
C ALA A 236 -13.36 -2.84 -32.48
N THR A 237 -14.59 -3.36 -32.59
CA THR A 237 -15.84 -2.64 -32.27
C THR A 237 -16.46 -3.08 -30.94
N ASN A 238 -15.82 -4.01 -30.24
CA ASN A 238 -16.42 -4.81 -29.18
C ASN A 238 -16.31 -4.14 -27.80
N LYS A 239 -16.67 -2.86 -27.66
CA LYS A 239 -16.73 -2.25 -26.33
C LYS A 239 -17.79 -2.95 -25.48
N ARG A 240 -17.46 -3.23 -24.22
CA ARG A 240 -18.33 -3.86 -23.21
C ARG A 240 -18.74 -2.79 -22.20
N PRO A 241 -19.77 -1.96 -22.47
CA PRO A 241 -20.14 -0.86 -21.58
C PRO A 241 -20.85 -1.32 -20.30
N ASN A 242 -21.10 -2.61 -20.11
CA ASN A 242 -21.74 -3.12 -18.91
C ASN A 242 -20.77 -4.07 -18.19
N PRO A 243 -20.72 -4.05 -16.85
CA PRO A 243 -19.99 -5.04 -16.06
C PRO A 243 -20.34 -6.47 -16.48
N THR A 244 -19.34 -7.20 -16.96
CA THR A 244 -19.45 -8.63 -17.30
C THR A 244 -18.81 -9.44 -16.19
N PRO A 245 -19.51 -10.42 -15.58
CA PRO A 245 -18.91 -11.31 -14.61
C PRO A 245 -17.94 -12.27 -15.32
N ILE A 246 -16.75 -12.43 -14.76
CA ILE A 246 -15.71 -13.31 -15.28
C ILE A 246 -15.56 -14.49 -14.32
N ASN A 247 -15.37 -15.69 -14.88
CA ASN A 247 -15.13 -16.89 -14.08
C ASN A 247 -13.70 -16.85 -13.48
N PHE A 248 -13.54 -16.05 -12.44
CA PHE A 248 -12.29 -15.78 -11.76
C PHE A 248 -12.54 -15.68 -10.25
N SER A 249 -12.73 -16.84 -9.62
CA SER A 249 -12.99 -16.93 -8.18
C SER A 249 -11.72 -16.73 -7.34
N ASN A 250 -11.90 -16.33 -6.07
CA ASN A 250 -10.83 -16.13 -5.09
C ASN A 250 -9.83 -15.03 -5.49
N ALA A 251 -10.29 -14.02 -6.22
CA ALA A 251 -9.49 -12.86 -6.55
C ALA A 251 -9.05 -12.11 -5.27
N LEU A 252 -7.78 -11.73 -5.23
CA LEU A 252 -7.17 -10.89 -4.21
C LEU A 252 -6.93 -9.47 -4.73
N MET A 253 -6.44 -9.35 -5.98
CA MET A 253 -6.15 -8.09 -6.68
C MET A 253 -6.43 -8.24 -8.18
N ILE A 254 -6.81 -7.14 -8.85
CA ILE A 254 -6.85 -7.04 -10.31
C ILE A 254 -6.19 -5.74 -10.74
N GLU A 255 -5.40 -5.83 -11.81
CA GLU A 255 -4.84 -4.68 -12.49
C GLU A 255 -5.24 -4.72 -13.98
N PRO A 256 -6.04 -3.76 -14.46
CA PRO A 256 -6.54 -3.68 -15.83
C PRO A 256 -5.63 -2.85 -16.75
N GLY A 257 -4.33 -2.71 -16.50
CA GLY A 257 -3.42 -2.05 -17.45
C GLY A 257 -3.32 -2.83 -18.76
N GLY A 258 -3.28 -4.16 -18.63
CA GLY A 258 -3.36 -5.17 -19.67
C GLY A 258 -3.84 -6.52 -19.11
N SER A 259 -4.62 -6.45 -18.02
CA SER A 259 -5.47 -7.44 -17.37
C SER A 259 -4.75 -8.60 -16.67
N LEU A 260 -4.24 -8.29 -15.48
CA LEU A 260 -3.67 -9.22 -14.51
C LEU A 260 -4.60 -9.45 -13.33
N GLY A 261 -4.64 -10.67 -12.82
CA GLY A 261 -5.37 -11.05 -11.61
C GLY A 261 -4.47 -11.85 -10.68
N LEU A 262 -4.48 -11.48 -9.40
CA LEU A 262 -3.83 -12.25 -8.33
C LEU A 262 -4.90 -12.99 -7.55
N LYS A 263 -4.75 -14.30 -7.36
CA LYS A 263 -5.62 -15.09 -6.48
C LYS A 263 -5.06 -15.16 -5.05
N LYS A 264 -5.93 -15.46 -4.09
CA LYS A 264 -5.58 -15.61 -2.66
C LYS A 264 -4.54 -16.71 -2.37
N ASP A 265 -4.35 -17.65 -3.29
CA ASP A 265 -3.32 -18.70 -3.20
C ASP A 265 -1.94 -18.25 -3.73
N GLY A 266 -1.80 -16.98 -4.11
CA GLY A 266 -0.55 -16.41 -4.63
C GLY A 266 -0.26 -16.74 -6.09
N THR A 267 -1.23 -17.32 -6.83
CA THR A 267 -1.11 -17.54 -8.27
C THR A 267 -1.46 -16.28 -9.06
N LEU A 268 -0.59 -15.94 -10.01
CA LEU A 268 -0.80 -14.82 -10.94
C LEU A 268 -1.47 -15.32 -12.22
N TRP A 269 -2.41 -14.55 -12.74
CA TRP A 269 -3.19 -14.85 -13.93
C TRP A 269 -3.22 -13.64 -14.84
N HIS A 270 -3.33 -13.86 -16.15
CA HIS A 270 -3.37 -12.80 -17.14
C HIS A 270 -4.44 -13.09 -18.22
N TRP A 271 -5.01 -12.04 -18.79
CA TRP A 271 -5.85 -12.05 -19.98
C TRP A 271 -5.67 -10.73 -20.74
N GLY A 272 -6.36 -10.49 -21.84
CA GLY A 272 -6.19 -9.28 -22.65
C GLY A 272 -4.87 -9.23 -23.40
N ASN A 273 -4.29 -8.04 -23.47
CA ASN A 273 -3.10 -7.77 -24.28
C ASN A 273 -1.90 -8.59 -23.78
N GLY A 274 -1.48 -9.56 -24.58
CA GLY A 274 -0.48 -10.56 -24.21
C GLY A 274 0.97 -10.24 -24.60
N CYS A 275 1.26 -9.04 -25.11
CA CYS A 275 2.61 -8.67 -25.54
C CYS A 275 3.58 -8.51 -24.37
N ASP A 276 3.17 -7.79 -23.33
CA ASP A 276 4.12 -7.23 -22.37
C ASP A 276 3.75 -7.57 -20.90
N THR A 277 2.59 -8.19 -20.68
CA THR A 277 2.01 -8.37 -19.33
C THR A 277 2.10 -9.82 -18.84
N LYS A 278 2.37 -10.79 -19.72
CA LYS A 278 2.41 -12.22 -19.37
C LYS A 278 3.62 -12.63 -18.53
N GLY A 279 4.77 -12.00 -18.71
CA GLY A 279 5.98 -12.35 -17.94
C GLY A 279 6.66 -13.67 -18.35
N GLU A 280 6.24 -14.33 -19.43
CA GLU A 280 6.70 -15.68 -19.84
C GLU A 280 7.62 -15.70 -21.07
N GLY A 281 7.72 -14.58 -21.80
CA GLY A 281 8.54 -14.47 -23.01
C GLY A 281 8.11 -15.27 -24.23
N THR A 282 6.84 -15.63 -24.27
CA THR A 282 6.16 -16.03 -25.49
C THR A 282 5.66 -14.76 -26.19
N GLY A 283 5.81 -14.67 -27.51
CA GLY A 283 5.50 -13.46 -28.27
C GLY A 283 4.07 -12.93 -28.10
N CYS A 284 3.81 -11.75 -28.68
CA CYS A 284 2.55 -10.98 -28.66
C CYS A 284 1.27 -11.76 -29.04
N ASN A 285 0.74 -12.57 -28.12
CA ASN A 285 -0.49 -13.31 -28.34
C ASN A 285 -1.50 -12.98 -27.22
N PRO A 286 -2.55 -12.20 -27.51
CA PRO A 286 -3.57 -11.91 -26.51
C PRO A 286 -4.28 -13.17 -26.02
N THR A 287 -4.65 -13.21 -24.74
CA THR A 287 -5.45 -14.29 -24.16
C THR A 287 -6.81 -13.78 -23.76
N LYS A 288 -7.87 -14.35 -24.34
CA LYS A 288 -9.23 -13.84 -24.14
C LYS A 288 -9.91 -14.36 -22.87
N ILE A 289 -9.28 -15.34 -22.20
CA ILE A 289 -9.74 -15.97 -20.97
C ILE A 289 -8.55 -15.95 -20.00
N PRO A 290 -8.78 -15.73 -18.69
CA PRO A 290 -7.72 -15.81 -17.69
C PRO A 290 -6.91 -17.10 -17.80
N SER A 291 -5.61 -16.95 -17.97
CA SER A 291 -4.62 -18.04 -17.93
C SER A 291 -3.57 -17.77 -16.87
N GLN A 292 -3.18 -18.82 -16.15
CA GLN A 292 -2.17 -18.70 -15.11
C GLN A 292 -0.80 -18.34 -15.73
N VAL A 293 -0.12 -17.35 -15.14
CA VAL A 293 1.29 -17.06 -15.40
C VAL A 293 2.11 -18.12 -14.65
N SER A 294 2.76 -19.00 -15.39
CA SER A 294 3.50 -20.14 -14.85
C SER A 294 4.93 -19.80 -14.41
N SER A 295 5.48 -18.68 -14.89
CA SER A 295 6.84 -18.23 -14.57
C SER A 295 7.00 -17.65 -13.16
N LEU A 296 5.89 -17.32 -12.48
CA LEU A 296 5.87 -16.72 -11.15
C LEU A 296 4.83 -17.41 -10.25
N SER A 297 5.21 -17.66 -9.01
CA SER A 297 4.35 -18.20 -7.95
C SER A 297 4.66 -17.54 -6.62
N ASN A 298 3.78 -17.75 -5.63
CA ASN A 298 3.86 -17.12 -4.30
C ASN A 298 3.92 -15.58 -4.39
N VAL A 299 3.11 -15.02 -5.30
CA VAL A 299 2.98 -13.57 -5.47
C VAL A 299 2.09 -13.03 -4.35
N LYS A 300 2.59 -12.03 -3.62
CA LYS A 300 1.91 -11.36 -2.53
C LYS A 300 1.12 -10.15 -3.01
N THR A 301 1.74 -9.33 -3.86
CA THR A 301 1.10 -8.15 -4.46
C THR A 301 1.55 -7.98 -5.90
N VAL A 302 0.67 -7.43 -6.73
CA VAL A 302 0.95 -7.06 -8.12
C VAL A 302 0.55 -5.60 -8.36
N SER A 303 1.25 -4.92 -9.26
CA SER A 303 0.87 -3.61 -9.77
C SER A 303 1.22 -3.53 -11.25
N GLU A 304 0.34 -2.90 -12.03
CA GLU A 304 0.51 -2.75 -13.47
C GLU A 304 0.21 -1.30 -13.87
N HIS A 305 0.94 -0.81 -14.86
CA HIS A 305 0.55 0.40 -15.56
C HIS A 305 0.88 0.25 -17.05
N GLY A 306 -0.15 0.28 -17.90
CA GLY A 306 -0.02 -0.01 -19.32
C GLY A 306 0.66 -1.36 -19.56
N ILE A 307 1.88 -1.33 -20.08
CA ILE A 307 2.66 -2.50 -20.53
C ILE A 307 3.83 -2.84 -19.61
N ARG A 308 3.73 -2.50 -18.32
CA ARG A 308 4.76 -2.79 -17.31
C ARG A 308 4.13 -3.32 -16.05
N VAL A 309 4.77 -4.33 -15.49
CA VAL A 309 4.28 -5.04 -14.33
C VAL A 309 5.36 -5.14 -13.27
N LEU A 310 4.93 -5.08 -12.02
CA LEU A 310 5.71 -5.34 -10.84
C LEU A 310 4.97 -6.35 -9.98
N ALA A 311 5.67 -7.40 -9.55
CA ALA A 311 5.18 -8.38 -8.59
C ALA A 311 6.13 -8.45 -7.38
N VAL A 312 5.56 -8.44 -6.19
CA VAL A 312 6.26 -8.72 -4.93
C VAL A 312 5.87 -10.12 -4.50
N LYS A 313 6.85 -10.96 -4.18
CA LYS A 313 6.63 -12.32 -3.69
C LYS A 313 6.60 -12.38 -2.16
N GLU A 314 6.07 -13.47 -1.61
CA GLU A 314 6.02 -13.69 -0.15
C GLU A 314 7.41 -13.76 0.51
N ASP A 315 8.44 -14.12 -0.25
CA ASP A 315 9.85 -14.12 0.20
C ASP A 315 10.47 -12.71 0.25
N GLY A 316 9.70 -11.67 -0.07
CA GLY A 316 10.16 -10.27 -0.07
C GLY A 316 11.00 -9.89 -1.28
N THR A 317 11.11 -10.75 -2.31
CA THR A 317 11.73 -10.38 -3.59
C THR A 317 10.74 -9.63 -4.48
N ILE A 318 11.27 -8.76 -5.34
CA ILE A 318 10.50 -7.96 -6.28
C ILE A 318 10.94 -8.24 -7.71
N TRP A 319 9.96 -8.41 -8.59
CA TRP A 319 10.15 -8.82 -9.98
C TRP A 319 9.39 -7.89 -10.92
N THR A 320 9.99 -7.58 -12.05
CA THR A 320 9.41 -6.67 -13.05
C THR A 320 9.57 -7.22 -14.46
N TRP A 321 8.63 -6.90 -15.34
CA TRP A 321 8.68 -7.24 -16.76
C TRP A 321 7.82 -6.29 -17.60
N GLY A 322 7.89 -6.50 -18.91
CA GLY A 322 7.18 -5.71 -19.91
C GLY A 322 8.12 -4.74 -20.60
N TYR A 323 7.59 -3.59 -21.00
CA TYR A 323 8.29 -2.69 -21.89
C TYR A 323 9.42 -1.90 -21.23
N ASN A 324 10.66 -2.22 -21.61
CA ASN A 324 11.88 -1.64 -21.04
C ASN A 324 12.68 -0.76 -22.02
N GLN A 325 12.08 0.27 -22.62
CA GLN A 325 12.81 1.12 -23.57
C GLN A 325 13.93 1.97 -22.96
N THR A 326 13.96 2.16 -21.64
CA THR A 326 14.94 3.04 -20.99
C THR A 326 15.40 2.57 -19.61
N GLY A 327 15.22 1.29 -19.23
CA GLY A 327 15.61 0.79 -17.90
C GLY A 327 14.57 1.00 -16.78
N LEU A 328 13.31 1.23 -17.16
CA LEU A 328 12.18 1.44 -16.23
C LEU A 328 11.83 0.21 -15.39
N LEU A 329 12.36 -0.95 -15.74
CA LEU A 329 12.16 -2.18 -14.96
C LEU A 329 13.09 -2.25 -13.74
N GLY A 330 14.17 -1.47 -13.66
CA GLY A 330 15.06 -1.52 -12.50
C GLY A 330 15.96 -2.77 -12.46
N THR A 331 16.11 -3.45 -13.60
CA THR A 331 16.86 -4.70 -13.77
C THR A 331 18.34 -4.48 -14.10
N GLY A 332 18.78 -3.22 -14.18
CA GLY A 332 20.14 -2.82 -14.53
C GLY A 332 20.46 -2.86 -16.02
N TYR A 333 19.45 -2.93 -16.89
CA TYR A 333 19.62 -2.94 -18.34
C TYR A 333 18.86 -1.80 -19.03
N THR A 334 19.55 -1.11 -19.93
CA THR A 334 19.03 -0.02 -20.78
C THR A 334 18.61 -0.52 -22.14
N ASP A 335 19.22 -1.61 -22.61
CA ASP A 335 19.04 -2.09 -23.97
C ASP A 335 17.80 -2.98 -24.07
N VAL A 336 16.80 -2.45 -24.77
CA VAL A 336 15.56 -3.12 -25.18
C VAL A 336 15.79 -4.49 -25.84
N ARG A 337 16.99 -4.78 -26.37
CA ARG A 337 17.34 -6.11 -26.91
C ARG A 337 17.42 -7.19 -25.83
N TYR A 338 17.86 -6.86 -24.61
CA TYR A 338 17.99 -7.85 -23.55
C TYR A 338 16.68 -8.13 -22.83
N ASP A 339 15.73 -7.20 -22.78
CA ASP A 339 14.41 -7.36 -22.10
C ASP A 339 13.22 -7.57 -23.05
N ARG A 340 13.47 -7.76 -24.36
CA ARG A 340 12.42 -8.08 -25.34
C ARG A 340 11.87 -9.49 -25.23
N ASP A 341 12.44 -10.30 -24.35
CA ASP A 341 11.83 -11.56 -23.97
C ASP A 341 10.73 -11.37 -22.93
N TYR A 342 10.41 -10.15 -22.46
CA TYR A 342 9.29 -9.88 -21.54
C TYR A 342 9.23 -10.82 -20.33
N LYS A 343 10.37 -11.39 -19.91
CA LYS A 343 10.42 -12.29 -18.77
C LYS A 343 10.53 -11.49 -17.49
N ALA A 344 9.88 -12.00 -16.45
CA ALA A 344 10.07 -11.50 -15.11
C ALA A 344 11.54 -11.58 -14.69
N ARG A 345 12.08 -10.45 -14.23
CA ARG A 345 13.45 -10.33 -13.70
C ARG A 345 13.43 -9.60 -12.37
N GLN A 346 14.38 -9.92 -11.51
CA GLN A 346 14.51 -9.24 -10.23
C GLN A 346 14.97 -7.79 -10.43
N VAL A 347 14.41 -6.90 -9.64
CA VAL A 347 14.93 -5.53 -9.51
C VAL A 347 16.24 -5.59 -8.74
N VAL A 348 17.22 -4.78 -9.15
CA VAL A 348 18.57 -4.82 -8.61
C VAL A 348 19.07 -3.46 -8.14
N LEU A 349 20.08 -3.49 -7.28
CA LEU A 349 20.87 -2.34 -6.86
C LEU A 349 21.91 -1.97 -7.93
N SER A 350 22.52 -0.79 -7.78
CA SER A 350 23.55 -0.26 -8.69
C SER A 350 24.91 -0.97 -8.58
N ASP A 351 25.10 -1.82 -7.57
CA ASP A 351 26.39 -2.40 -7.18
C ASP A 351 26.66 -3.80 -7.76
N HIS A 352 26.24 -4.05 -9.01
CA HIS A 352 26.39 -5.31 -9.77
C HIS A 352 25.26 -6.34 -9.56
N TYR A 353 24.03 -5.99 -9.94
CA TYR A 353 22.88 -6.91 -10.01
C TYR A 353 22.48 -7.57 -8.68
N THR A 354 22.89 -7.01 -7.54
CA THR A 354 22.41 -7.46 -6.22
C THR A 354 20.89 -7.32 -6.16
N PRO A 355 20.13 -8.41 -5.91
CA PRO A 355 18.68 -8.33 -5.85
C PRO A 355 18.18 -7.41 -4.75
N LEU A 356 17.20 -6.57 -5.07
CA LEU A 356 16.44 -5.82 -4.07
C LEU A 356 15.50 -6.78 -3.34
N THR A 357 15.67 -6.92 -2.02
CA THR A 357 14.90 -7.84 -1.16
C THR A 357 14.26 -7.11 0.01
N GLY A 358 13.50 -7.83 0.84
CA GLY A 358 12.79 -7.26 2.00
C GLY A 358 11.61 -6.37 1.61
N ILE A 359 11.06 -6.53 0.42
CA ILE A 359 9.97 -5.71 -0.11
C ILE A 359 8.61 -6.21 0.40
N ILE A 360 7.78 -5.29 0.85
CA ILE A 360 6.42 -5.60 1.35
C ILE A 360 5.31 -5.20 0.38
N SER A 361 5.55 -4.19 -0.46
CA SER A 361 4.61 -3.66 -1.45
C SER A 361 5.38 -2.86 -2.50
N GLY A 362 4.83 -2.78 -3.71
CA GLY A 362 5.32 -1.91 -4.77
C GLY A 362 4.20 -1.43 -5.68
N LYS A 363 4.47 -0.36 -6.42
CA LYS A 363 3.53 0.28 -7.34
C LYS A 363 4.25 0.77 -8.59
N VAL A 364 3.54 0.71 -9.71
CA VAL A 364 4.03 1.10 -11.03
C VAL A 364 3.26 2.30 -11.54
N SER A 365 3.96 3.22 -12.21
CA SER A 365 3.36 4.27 -13.03
C SER A 365 3.92 4.26 -14.45
N ARG A 366 3.46 5.21 -15.26
CA ARG A 366 3.98 5.45 -16.61
C ARG A 366 5.48 5.71 -16.67
N THR A 367 6.06 6.33 -15.64
CA THR A 367 7.44 6.86 -15.72
C THR A 367 8.38 6.36 -14.67
N HIS A 368 7.89 5.81 -13.56
CA HIS A 368 8.73 5.32 -12.47
C HIS A 368 7.97 4.31 -11.63
N MET A 369 8.71 3.56 -10.84
CA MET A 369 8.17 2.59 -9.89
C MET A 369 8.61 2.96 -8.48
N LEU A 370 7.80 2.55 -7.49
CA LEU A 370 8.07 2.72 -6.08
C LEU A 370 7.93 1.37 -5.38
N ALA A 371 8.77 1.12 -4.38
CA ALA A 371 8.69 -0.04 -3.51
C ALA A 371 8.89 0.34 -2.06
N ILE A 372 8.23 -0.36 -1.16
CA ILE A 372 8.33 -0.21 0.29
C ILE A 372 9.05 -1.44 0.84
N LYS A 373 10.11 -1.23 1.61
CA LYS A 373 10.77 -2.29 2.37
C LYS A 373 10.14 -2.52 3.74
N ASN A 374 10.41 -3.68 4.31
CA ASN A 374 10.02 -4.10 5.65
C ASN A 374 10.65 -3.28 6.79
N ASP A 375 11.62 -2.41 6.49
CA ASP A 375 12.21 -1.41 7.39
C ASP A 375 11.55 -0.02 7.27
N GLY A 376 10.58 0.13 6.37
CA GLY A 376 9.85 1.37 6.13
C GLY A 376 10.51 2.30 5.12
N SER A 377 11.69 1.95 4.60
CA SER A 377 12.35 2.73 3.54
C SER A 377 11.59 2.62 2.21
N VAL A 378 11.58 3.70 1.45
CA VAL A 378 11.00 3.75 0.10
C VAL A 378 12.12 3.71 -0.92
N TRP A 379 11.93 2.93 -1.97
CA TRP A 379 12.87 2.75 -3.07
C TRP A 379 12.19 3.11 -4.39
N SER A 380 12.95 3.66 -5.33
CA SER A 380 12.45 4.16 -6.60
C SER A 380 13.44 3.93 -7.75
N TRP A 381 12.91 3.79 -8.96
CA TRP A 381 13.68 3.70 -10.20
C TRP A 381 12.82 4.13 -11.39
N GLY A 382 13.47 4.38 -12.53
CA GLY A 382 12.83 4.90 -13.73
C GLY A 382 13.20 6.35 -14.05
N TYR A 383 12.33 7.07 -14.74
CA TYR A 383 12.59 8.44 -15.18
C TYR A 383 12.70 9.40 -14.00
N ASN A 384 13.61 10.38 -14.09
CA ASN A 384 13.82 11.40 -13.06
C ASN A 384 13.85 12.84 -13.58
N SER A 385 13.16 13.14 -14.69
CA SER A 385 13.14 14.50 -15.28
C SER A 385 12.45 15.56 -14.42
N ASN A 386 11.69 15.14 -13.41
CA ASN A 386 10.94 16.00 -12.51
C ASN A 386 11.28 15.80 -11.03
N GLY A 387 12.27 14.96 -10.70
CA GLY A 387 12.61 14.62 -9.32
C GLY A 387 11.68 13.58 -8.69
N GLN A 388 10.89 12.85 -9.49
CA GLN A 388 9.93 11.84 -9.01
C GLN A 388 10.58 10.63 -8.33
N LEU A 389 11.90 10.46 -8.47
CA LEU A 389 12.63 9.43 -7.71
C LEU A 389 12.90 9.83 -6.26
N GLY A 390 12.75 11.10 -5.88
CA GLY A 390 12.80 11.52 -4.48
C GLY A 390 14.19 11.44 -3.83
N ASP A 391 15.25 11.48 -4.62
CA ASP A 391 16.64 11.33 -4.19
C ASP A 391 17.42 12.65 -4.13
N GLY A 392 16.74 13.78 -4.29
CA GLY A 392 17.34 15.10 -4.33
C GLY A 392 17.87 15.54 -5.70
N THR A 393 17.79 14.67 -6.72
CA THR A 393 18.29 14.95 -8.06
C THR A 393 17.16 15.17 -9.07
N ILE A 394 17.49 15.85 -10.17
CA ILE A 394 16.64 15.98 -11.36
C ILE A 394 17.53 15.73 -12.57
N SER A 395 17.26 14.67 -13.31
CA SER A 395 18.10 14.23 -14.42
C SER A 395 17.65 14.80 -15.76
N SER A 396 18.58 14.93 -16.70
CA SER A 396 18.30 15.35 -18.08
C SER A 396 19.27 14.66 -19.06
N GLY A 397 18.98 14.70 -20.36
CA GLY A 397 19.85 14.09 -21.37
C GLY A 397 19.89 12.56 -21.28
N ALA A 398 21.07 11.97 -21.41
CA ALA A 398 21.26 10.51 -21.39
C ALA A 398 20.95 9.89 -20.02
N ASP A 399 21.15 10.63 -18.92
CA ASP A 399 20.99 10.13 -17.54
C ASP A 399 19.56 10.29 -17.01
N ILE A 400 18.59 10.57 -17.89
CA ILE A 400 17.20 10.87 -17.51
C ILE A 400 16.48 9.69 -16.84
N THR A 401 17.00 8.47 -16.99
CA THR A 401 16.41 7.25 -16.42
C THR A 401 17.42 6.55 -15.52
N ARG A 402 16.97 6.14 -14.34
CA ARG A 402 17.71 5.26 -13.44
C ARG A 402 17.26 3.82 -13.64
N GLU A 403 18.22 2.97 -13.97
CA GLU A 403 18.00 1.56 -14.34
C GLU A 403 18.06 0.59 -13.17
N HIS A 404 18.31 1.11 -11.96
CA HIS A 404 18.49 0.36 -10.72
C HIS A 404 17.65 0.98 -9.61
N ALA A 405 17.25 0.19 -8.62
CA ALA A 405 16.58 0.74 -7.45
C ALA A 405 17.53 1.61 -6.62
N GLY A 406 17.08 2.81 -6.25
CA GLY A 406 17.73 3.71 -5.31
C GLY A 406 16.78 4.12 -4.19
N GLN A 407 17.31 4.48 -3.03
CA GLN A 407 16.50 4.89 -1.89
C GLN A 407 15.97 6.31 -2.08
N VAL A 408 14.70 6.52 -1.72
CA VAL A 408 14.10 7.85 -1.55
C VAL A 408 14.69 8.48 -0.30
N VAL A 409 15.31 9.65 -0.44
CA VAL A 409 16.00 10.34 0.65
C VAL A 409 14.96 11.06 1.52
N GLY A 410 15.12 11.03 2.85
CA GLY A 410 14.25 11.82 3.73
C GLY A 410 13.01 11.10 4.24
N LEU A 411 12.72 9.88 3.79
CA LEU A 411 11.41 9.25 4.00
C LEU A 411 11.49 7.86 4.63
N SER A 412 10.83 7.71 5.77
CA SER A 412 10.49 6.43 6.40
C SER A 412 8.98 6.37 6.57
N LEU A 413 8.35 5.29 6.13
CA LEU A 413 6.89 5.16 6.17
C LEU A 413 6.36 4.62 7.49
N PHE A 414 7.20 3.96 8.26
CA PHE A 414 6.84 3.53 9.61
C PHE A 414 7.09 4.64 10.60
N ASP A 415 6.30 4.63 11.67
CA ASP A 415 6.46 5.57 12.77
C ASP A 415 7.86 5.40 13.34
N GLU A 416 8.63 6.46 13.26
CA GLU A 416 9.89 6.54 13.98
C GLU A 416 9.53 6.56 15.46
N GLN A 417 9.79 5.45 16.15
CA GLN A 417 9.40 5.33 17.55
C GLN A 417 10.18 6.36 18.37
N GLN A 418 9.47 7.20 19.12
CA GLN A 418 10.15 8.14 20.02
C GLN A 418 10.85 7.36 21.13
N ILE A 419 12.11 7.69 21.37
CA ILE A 419 12.90 7.19 22.49
C ILE A 419 13.48 8.39 23.22
N ALA A 420 13.26 8.49 24.53
CA ALA A 420 13.80 9.56 25.35
C ALA A 420 15.08 9.14 26.08
N LYS A 421 15.80 10.12 26.65
CA LYS A 421 16.93 9.83 27.53
C LYS A 421 16.45 9.06 28.76
N GLY A 422 17.09 7.95 29.06
CA GLY A 422 16.71 7.02 30.12
C GLY A 422 15.73 5.93 29.67
N ASP A 423 15.18 6.00 28.45
CA ASP A 423 14.31 4.95 27.92
C ASP A 423 15.12 3.72 27.51
N VAL A 424 14.45 2.57 27.64
CA VAL A 424 14.87 1.30 27.06
C VAL A 424 13.72 0.77 26.21
N LYS A 425 13.94 0.58 24.91
CA LYS A 425 12.95 0.06 23.97
C LYS A 425 13.29 -1.38 23.58
N SER A 426 12.28 -2.23 23.46
CA SER A 426 12.46 -3.55 22.88
C SER A 426 12.48 -3.46 21.36
N VAL A 427 13.56 -3.92 20.77
CA VAL A 427 13.80 -4.01 19.33
C VAL A 427 13.62 -5.46 18.92
N ASN A 428 12.70 -5.71 17.98
CA ASN A 428 12.47 -7.04 17.43
C ASN A 428 12.76 -6.99 15.93
N LEU A 429 13.76 -7.74 15.48
CA LEU A 429 14.20 -7.73 14.09
C LEU A 429 14.22 -9.15 13.53
N THR A 430 13.86 -9.27 12.25
CA THR A 430 14.16 -10.44 11.41
C THR A 430 15.35 -10.14 10.50
N PRO A 431 15.99 -11.14 9.88
CA PRO A 431 17.14 -10.90 9.01
C PRO A 431 16.83 -9.91 7.89
N GLY A 432 17.71 -8.94 7.68
CA GLY A 432 17.54 -7.86 6.69
C GLY A 432 16.49 -6.78 7.04
N THR A 433 15.94 -6.76 8.25
CA THR A 433 15.09 -5.65 8.73
C THR A 433 15.87 -4.63 9.55
N MET A 434 15.35 -3.40 9.61
CA MET A 434 15.80 -2.36 10.53
C MET A 434 14.62 -1.70 11.24
N GLN A 435 14.86 -1.17 12.44
CA GLN A 435 13.91 -0.31 13.16
C GLN A 435 14.53 1.05 13.41
N LYS A 436 13.73 2.10 13.22
CA LYS A 436 14.14 3.50 13.43
C LYS A 436 13.47 4.08 14.66
N TYR A 437 14.25 4.81 15.43
CA TYR A 437 13.82 5.55 16.59
C TYR A 437 14.20 7.02 16.42
N VAL A 438 13.35 7.92 16.90
CA VAL A 438 13.68 9.35 16.96
C VAL A 438 14.01 9.74 18.37
N TYR A 439 15.13 10.44 18.51
CA TYR A 439 15.54 11.06 19.74
C TYR A 439 15.72 12.56 19.53
N VAL A 440 15.11 13.36 20.42
CA VAL A 440 15.29 14.81 20.51
C VAL A 440 15.85 15.14 21.89
N PRO A 441 17.15 15.45 22.02
CA PRO A 441 17.77 15.76 23.30
C PRO A 441 17.13 16.99 23.92
N GLN A 442 16.86 16.94 25.22
CA GLN A 442 16.38 18.12 25.98
C GLN A 442 17.53 19.07 26.36
N THR A 443 18.76 18.55 26.40
CA THR A 443 19.98 19.30 26.74
C THR A 443 21.09 18.91 25.78
N SER A 444 21.93 19.86 25.38
CA SER A 444 23.10 19.57 24.56
C SER A 444 24.17 18.85 25.38
N GLY A 445 24.89 17.92 24.78
CA GLY A 445 25.98 17.21 25.44
C GLY A 445 26.17 15.78 24.94
N PRO A 446 27.05 15.01 25.61
CA PRO A 446 27.29 13.63 25.25
C PRO A 446 26.05 12.78 25.58
N VAL A 447 25.65 11.96 24.62
CA VAL A 447 24.58 10.98 24.75
C VAL A 447 25.12 9.64 24.28
N THR A 448 24.92 8.61 25.08
CA THR A 448 25.31 7.24 24.75
C THR A 448 24.09 6.46 24.28
N ILE A 449 24.17 5.90 23.09
CA ILE A 449 23.13 5.05 22.51
C ILE A 449 23.72 3.65 22.37
N SER A 450 23.02 2.65 22.89
CA SER A 450 23.52 1.28 22.91
C SER A 450 22.43 0.25 22.71
N THR A 451 22.79 -0.89 22.12
CA THR A 451 21.95 -2.08 22.10
C THR A 451 22.18 -2.92 23.37
N GLY A 452 21.23 -3.78 23.71
CA GLY A 452 21.34 -4.78 24.77
C GLY A 452 22.01 -6.06 24.27
N PHE A 453 22.33 -6.95 25.20
CA PHE A 453 23.01 -8.22 24.92
C PHE A 453 22.25 -9.10 23.93
N LEU A 454 22.91 -9.50 22.84
CA LEU A 454 22.43 -10.48 21.86
C LEU A 454 22.95 -11.89 22.20
N GLN A 455 22.08 -12.91 22.13
CA GLN A 455 22.39 -14.27 22.59
C GLN A 455 23.13 -15.17 21.58
N SER A 456 23.53 -14.68 20.40
CA SER A 456 24.20 -15.48 19.37
C SER A 456 24.79 -14.52 18.33
N PRO A 457 25.91 -14.80 17.63
CA PRO A 457 26.58 -13.80 16.80
C PRO A 457 25.61 -13.25 15.75
N SER A 458 25.21 -12.01 15.96
CA SER A 458 24.29 -11.24 15.14
C SER A 458 24.92 -9.86 15.04
N ASP A 459 25.33 -9.50 13.83
CA ASP A 459 25.98 -8.23 13.55
C ASP A 459 24.93 -7.11 13.63
N THR A 460 24.61 -6.63 14.83
CA THR A 460 23.72 -5.48 14.94
C THR A 460 24.47 -4.21 14.59
N ILE A 461 23.99 -3.55 13.54
CA ILE A 461 24.49 -2.25 13.13
C ILE A 461 23.65 -1.19 13.84
N LEU A 462 24.33 -0.30 14.54
CA LEU A 462 23.75 0.92 15.10
C LEU A 462 24.21 2.12 14.26
N ASN A 463 23.28 2.76 13.55
CA ASN A 463 23.54 3.99 12.81
C ASN A 463 22.82 5.17 13.46
N ILE A 464 23.47 6.34 13.44
CA ILE A 464 22.87 7.58 13.94
C ILE A 464 22.95 8.63 12.85
N TYR A 465 21.82 9.27 12.57
CA TYR A 465 21.68 10.30 11.55
C TYR A 465 21.18 11.62 12.15
N ASP A 466 21.53 12.73 11.50
CA ASP A 466 20.91 14.02 11.78
C ASP A 466 19.53 14.17 11.11
N ALA A 467 18.88 15.31 11.34
CA ALA A 467 17.58 15.64 10.76
C ALA A 467 17.56 15.69 9.21
N ASN A 468 18.72 15.75 8.57
CA ASN A 468 18.87 15.75 7.11
C ASN A 468 19.27 14.37 6.57
N ASN A 469 19.23 13.32 7.40
CA ASN A 469 19.72 11.97 7.10
C ASN A 469 21.22 11.91 6.76
N THR A 470 22.02 12.84 7.27
CA THR A 470 23.48 12.72 7.23
C THR A 470 23.90 11.71 8.29
N LEU A 471 24.63 10.66 7.89
CA LEU A 471 25.18 9.68 8.83
C LEU A 471 26.23 10.36 9.72
N LEU A 472 25.98 10.36 11.03
CA LEU A 472 26.87 10.91 12.06
C LEU A 472 27.82 9.85 12.62
N GLY A 473 27.42 8.59 12.60
CA GLY A 473 28.25 7.48 13.03
C GLY A 473 27.58 6.12 12.82
N THR A 474 28.42 5.10 12.65
CA THR A 474 28.05 3.69 12.61
C THR A 474 28.87 2.90 13.63
N ASN A 475 28.25 1.92 14.27
CA ASN A 475 28.94 0.91 15.05
C ASN A 475 28.46 -0.45 14.56
N ASP A 476 29.34 -1.15 13.82
CA ASP A 476 29.20 -2.57 13.50
C ASP A 476 29.96 -3.39 14.56
N ASP A 477 29.31 -4.42 15.09
CA ASP A 477 29.93 -5.35 16.02
C ASP A 477 30.62 -6.44 15.20
N TYR A 478 31.75 -6.12 14.59
CA TYR A 478 32.55 -7.15 13.90
C TYR A 478 33.42 -7.99 14.87
N ASN A 479 33.51 -7.60 16.15
CA ASN A 479 34.54 -8.07 17.09
C ASN A 479 34.04 -8.98 18.21
N ASN A 480 32.92 -9.69 18.03
CA ASN A 480 32.42 -10.70 18.98
C ASN A 480 32.00 -10.08 20.34
N THR A 481 31.62 -8.80 20.33
CA THR A 481 31.11 -8.08 21.49
C THR A 481 29.60 -8.09 21.45
N THR A 482 28.93 -8.73 22.40
CA THR A 482 27.49 -9.00 22.38
C THR A 482 26.54 -7.78 22.38
N TYR A 483 27.02 -6.54 22.18
CA TYR A 483 26.23 -5.31 22.05
C TYR A 483 27.00 -4.17 21.33
N SER A 484 26.29 -3.28 20.65
CA SER A 484 26.82 -2.09 19.95
C SER A 484 26.58 -0.84 20.79
N SER A 485 27.53 0.10 20.86
CA SER A 485 27.41 1.32 21.68
C SER A 485 28.14 2.51 21.06
N MET A 486 27.52 3.67 21.05
CA MET A 486 28.10 4.90 20.50
C MET A 486 27.78 6.10 21.39
N THR A 487 28.78 6.95 21.64
CA THR A 487 28.60 8.24 22.32
C THR A 487 28.84 9.39 21.35
N LEU A 488 27.87 10.28 21.21
CA LEU A 488 27.94 11.47 20.36
C LEU A 488 27.57 12.72 21.16
N ASN A 489 28.15 13.86 20.80
CA ASN A 489 27.69 15.15 21.30
C ASN A 489 26.50 15.62 20.47
N LEU A 490 25.32 15.62 21.08
CA LEU A 490 24.06 15.98 20.43
C LEU A 490 23.60 17.37 20.90
N THR A 491 22.88 18.08 20.05
CA THR A 491 22.37 19.43 20.29
C THR A 491 20.92 19.36 20.80
N ALA A 492 20.61 20.13 21.85
CA ALA A 492 19.26 20.24 22.37
C ALA A 492 18.26 20.68 21.28
N GLY A 493 17.09 20.05 21.25
CA GLY A 493 16.00 20.37 20.32
C GLY A 493 16.23 19.92 18.87
N GLN A 494 17.42 19.39 18.54
CA GLN A 494 17.68 18.84 17.21
C GLN A 494 17.17 17.39 17.12
N LYS A 495 16.55 17.05 16.00
CA LYS A 495 16.09 15.68 15.71
C LYS A 495 17.28 14.81 15.29
N TYR A 496 17.38 13.63 15.90
CA TYR A 496 18.29 12.57 15.49
C TYR A 496 17.50 11.28 15.23
N VAL A 497 17.93 10.53 14.22
CA VAL A 497 17.36 9.22 13.88
C VAL A 497 18.37 8.15 14.27
N ILE A 498 17.92 7.19 15.07
CA ILE A 498 18.68 6.04 15.52
C ILE A 498 18.15 4.83 14.77
N GLU A 499 19.00 4.17 13.99
CA GLU A 499 18.65 2.93 13.31
C GLU A 499 19.35 1.76 14.00
N ALA A 500 18.57 0.74 14.36
CA ALA A 500 19.06 -0.54 14.82
C ALA A 500 18.72 -1.60 13.76
N GLY A 501 19.74 -2.27 13.21
CA GLY A 501 19.60 -3.17 12.07
C GLY A 501 20.73 -4.20 11.97
N GLY A 502 20.97 -4.73 10.76
CA GLY A 502 22.18 -5.50 10.44
C GLY A 502 22.12 -7.03 10.62
N LEU A 503 21.02 -7.59 11.11
CA LEU A 503 20.94 -9.04 11.39
C LEU A 503 21.21 -9.91 10.16
N GLN A 504 22.34 -10.64 10.19
CA GLN A 504 22.73 -11.68 9.23
C GLN A 504 22.24 -13.09 9.64
N GLY A 505 21.77 -13.27 10.88
CA GLY A 505 21.48 -14.56 11.52
C GLY A 505 19.99 -14.93 11.62
N SER A 506 19.53 -15.43 12.77
CA SER A 506 18.10 -15.64 13.06
C SER A 506 17.44 -14.34 13.54
N ALA A 507 16.10 -14.32 13.60
CA ALA A 507 15.39 -13.23 14.27
C ALA A 507 15.92 -13.03 15.70
N ALA A 508 16.06 -11.77 16.10
CA ALA A 508 16.61 -11.41 17.40
C ALA A 508 15.78 -10.33 18.06
N ASN A 509 15.68 -10.45 19.39
CA ASN A 509 15.05 -9.47 20.25
C ASN A 509 16.14 -8.93 21.19
N PHE A 510 16.34 -7.62 21.17
CA PHE A 510 17.29 -6.93 22.03
C PHE A 510 16.69 -5.61 22.50
N THR A 511 17.42 -4.88 23.34
CA THR A 511 16.99 -3.57 23.80
C THR A 511 17.77 -2.46 23.12
N LEU A 512 17.16 -1.31 22.90
CA LEU A 512 17.86 -0.06 22.57
C LEU A 512 17.74 0.89 23.75
N SER A 513 18.85 1.47 24.19
CA SER A 513 18.87 2.45 25.29
C SER A 513 19.55 3.74 24.88
N VAL A 514 19.04 4.86 25.41
CA VAL A 514 19.63 6.20 25.27
C VAL A 514 19.97 6.72 26.66
N GLN A 515 21.23 7.02 26.95
CA GLN A 515 21.74 7.45 28.26
C GLN A 515 22.46 8.78 28.24
#